data_AF-A0A1Q7NVX4-F1
#
_entry.id   AF-A0A1Q7NVX4-F1
#
_cell.length_a   1.000
_cell.length_b   1.000
_cell.length_c   1.000
_cell.angle_alpha   90.00
_cell.angle_beta   90.00
_cell.angle_gamma   90.00
#
_symmetry.space_group_name_H-M   'P 1'
#
loop_
_entity.id
_entity.type
_entity.pdbx_description
1 polymer ?
#
loop_
_entity_poly.entity_id
_entity_poly.type
_entity_poly.pdbx_seq_one_letter_code
_entity_poly.pdbx_strand_id
1 'polypeptide(L)'
;MTKERVVLDSDLRYLDKGNLFQSRSELSVAKMLSFLGHDYQYNVDLELPNGKSAKVDFKAGSKYIEVIDSEADVAKFKQLREQLPNLDIIAVGHSKYASKIEEMDSLFFFDSADHMQTGSIFIEDPSLAFDYAHILPLVEKCSVLHGHTSTVMVEVIGSMKNNLVVDFSEAKRMIKETLSVIDHKFFINNKYLKKEDDLHYYVAFDGP
;
A
#
# COMPACT_ATOMS: atom_id res chain seq x y z
N MET A 1 0.17 -6.82 -54.42
CA MET A 1 0.89 -6.63 -53.15
C MET A 1 -0.09 -6.92 -52.02
N THR A 2 -0.01 -8.11 -51.44
CA THR A 2 -0.74 -8.50 -50.23
C THR A 2 -0.20 -7.66 -49.08
N LYS A 3 -1.07 -6.85 -48.43
CA LYS A 3 -0.70 -6.11 -47.23
C LYS A 3 -0.28 -7.12 -46.15
N GLU A 4 0.98 -7.11 -45.76
CA GLU A 4 1.44 -7.86 -44.59
C GLU A 4 0.67 -7.34 -43.37
N ARG A 5 -0.12 -8.22 -42.76
CA ARG A 5 -0.84 -7.93 -41.52
C ARG A 5 0.19 -7.95 -40.39
N VAL A 6 0.28 -6.85 -39.65
CA VAL A 6 1.09 -6.77 -38.42
C VAL A 6 0.46 -7.72 -37.39
N VAL A 7 1.23 -8.68 -36.89
CA VAL A 7 0.81 -9.59 -35.82
C VAL A 7 0.76 -8.80 -34.52
N LEU A 8 -0.42 -8.75 -33.90
CA LEU A 8 -0.62 -8.11 -32.60
C LEU A 8 -0.43 -9.14 -31.47
N ASP A 9 -0.18 -8.69 -30.25
CA ASP A 9 -0.07 -9.57 -29.09
C ASP A 9 -1.36 -10.39 -28.86
N SER A 10 -2.52 -9.83 -29.23
CA SER A 10 -3.82 -10.53 -29.22
C SER A 10 -3.93 -11.67 -30.24
N ASP A 11 -3.07 -11.70 -31.26
CA ASP A 11 -3.01 -12.78 -32.26
C ASP A 11 -2.12 -13.95 -31.77
N LEU A 12 -1.37 -13.78 -30.67
CA LEU A 12 -0.53 -14.82 -30.10
C LEU A 12 -1.33 -15.75 -29.18
N ARG A 13 -0.93 -17.02 -29.14
CA ARG A 13 -1.46 -18.03 -28.22
C ARG A 13 -0.29 -18.78 -27.60
N TYR A 14 -0.46 -19.23 -26.36
CA TYR A 14 0.62 -19.83 -25.59
C TYR A 14 0.25 -21.24 -25.14
N LEU A 15 1.14 -22.21 -25.36
CA LEU A 15 0.93 -23.62 -24.99
C LEU A 15 1.71 -23.96 -23.73
N ASP A 16 1.03 -24.53 -22.73
CA ASP A 16 1.67 -25.17 -21.58
C ASP A 16 0.80 -26.28 -21.01
N LYS A 17 1.41 -27.40 -20.64
CA LYS A 17 0.73 -28.58 -20.05
C LYS A 17 -0.57 -29.01 -20.78
N GLY A 18 -0.61 -28.86 -22.10
CA GLY A 18 -1.77 -29.20 -22.94
C GLY A 18 -2.87 -28.13 -22.99
N ASN A 19 -2.74 -27.03 -22.26
CA ASN A 19 -3.64 -25.88 -22.32
C ASN A 19 -3.16 -24.86 -23.36
N LEU A 20 -4.10 -24.21 -24.03
CA LEU A 20 -3.85 -23.13 -24.98
C LEU A 20 -4.37 -21.81 -24.40
N PHE A 21 -3.45 -21.00 -23.88
CA PHE A 21 -3.75 -19.70 -23.29
C PHE A 21 -3.89 -18.61 -24.34
N GLN A 22 -4.79 -17.67 -24.07
CA GLN A 22 -5.13 -16.57 -24.97
C GLN A 22 -4.24 -15.36 -24.79
N SER A 23 -3.57 -15.24 -23.64
CA SER A 23 -2.70 -14.11 -23.33
C SER A 23 -1.44 -14.52 -22.57
N ARG A 24 -0.48 -13.59 -22.54
CA ARG A 24 0.74 -13.74 -21.73
C ARG A 24 0.44 -13.67 -20.23
N SER A 25 -0.59 -12.92 -19.84
CA SER A 25 -1.09 -12.84 -18.46
C SER A 25 -1.56 -14.21 -17.98
N GLU A 26 -2.39 -14.90 -18.77
CA GLU A 26 -2.83 -16.26 -18.48
C GLU A 26 -1.66 -17.25 -18.37
N LEU A 27 -0.71 -17.20 -19.31
CA LEU A 27 0.49 -18.04 -19.23
C LEU A 27 1.29 -17.78 -17.94
N SER A 28 1.37 -16.52 -17.51
CA SER A 28 2.12 -16.13 -16.30
C SER A 28 1.45 -16.68 -15.04
N VAL A 29 0.12 -16.58 -14.95
CA VAL A 29 -0.67 -17.18 -13.85
C VAL A 29 -0.51 -18.69 -13.83
N ALA A 30 -0.61 -19.36 -14.98
CA ALA A 30 -0.43 -20.81 -15.11
C ALA A 30 0.95 -21.27 -14.64
N LYS A 31 2.01 -20.55 -15.04
CA LYS A 31 3.38 -20.83 -14.61
C LYS A 31 3.57 -20.58 -13.12
N MET A 32 2.97 -19.53 -12.56
CA MET A 32 3.02 -19.24 -11.13
C MET A 32 2.36 -20.34 -10.30
N LEU A 33 1.14 -20.76 -10.67
CA LEU A 33 0.44 -21.87 -10.01
C LEU A 33 1.26 -23.16 -10.08
N SER A 34 1.79 -23.47 -11.26
CA SER A 34 2.66 -24.62 -11.47
C SER A 34 3.93 -24.56 -10.62
N PHE A 35 4.58 -23.40 -10.54
CA PHE A 35 5.81 -23.20 -9.76
C PHE A 35 5.56 -23.39 -8.27
N LEU A 36 4.41 -22.94 -7.76
CA LEU A 36 4.01 -23.10 -6.37
C LEU A 36 3.50 -24.51 -6.04
N GLY A 37 3.46 -25.42 -7.02
CA GLY A 37 3.00 -26.79 -6.84
C GLY A 37 1.48 -26.93 -6.73
N HIS A 38 0.72 -25.96 -7.26
CA HIS A 38 -0.74 -26.02 -7.33
C HIS A 38 -1.20 -26.55 -8.69
N ASP A 39 -1.97 -27.64 -8.66
CA ASP A 39 -2.76 -28.07 -9.81
C ASP A 39 -3.90 -27.08 -10.07
N TYR A 40 -4.22 -26.87 -11.35
CA TYR A 40 -5.29 -25.98 -11.77
C TYR A 40 -6.07 -26.55 -12.94
N GLN A 41 -7.33 -26.11 -13.05
CA GLN A 41 -8.16 -26.29 -14.23
C GLN A 41 -8.24 -24.96 -14.98
N TYR A 42 -8.12 -25.02 -16.30
CA TYR A 42 -8.20 -23.85 -17.17
C TYR A 42 -9.58 -23.77 -17.84
N ASN A 43 -10.13 -22.57 -17.95
CA ASN A 43 -11.39 -22.26 -18.65
C ASN A 43 -12.61 -23.04 -18.09
N VAL A 44 -12.83 -22.90 -16.78
CA VAL A 44 -13.85 -23.62 -16.01
C VAL A 44 -15.20 -22.93 -16.11
N ASP A 45 -16.25 -23.71 -16.39
CA ASP A 45 -17.63 -23.22 -16.35
C ASP A 45 -18.15 -23.11 -14.91
N LEU A 46 -18.69 -21.95 -14.57
CA LEU A 46 -19.43 -21.68 -13.34
C LEU A 46 -20.91 -21.48 -13.65
N GLU A 47 -21.78 -22.18 -12.93
CA GLU A 47 -23.22 -21.97 -12.99
C GLU A 47 -23.60 -20.72 -12.21
N LEU A 48 -24.36 -19.85 -12.87
CA LEU A 48 -24.90 -18.63 -12.29
C LEU A 48 -26.32 -18.89 -11.78
N PRO A 49 -26.80 -18.14 -10.77
CA PRO A 49 -28.15 -18.32 -10.20
C PRO A 49 -29.30 -18.17 -11.21
N ASN A 50 -29.05 -17.49 -12.33
CA ASN A 50 -30.01 -17.27 -13.41
C ASN A 50 -30.06 -18.46 -14.41
N GLY A 51 -29.39 -19.57 -14.13
CA GLY A 51 -29.33 -20.76 -14.99
C GLY A 51 -28.40 -20.64 -16.21
N LYS A 52 -27.66 -19.53 -16.32
CA LYS A 52 -26.59 -19.36 -17.33
C LYS A 52 -25.27 -19.90 -16.78
N SER A 53 -24.31 -20.15 -17.65
CA SER A 53 -22.92 -20.40 -17.26
C SER A 53 -22.01 -19.23 -17.63
N ALA A 54 -20.96 -19.03 -16.84
CA ALA A 54 -19.87 -18.10 -17.12
C ALA A 54 -18.52 -18.82 -16.99
N LYS A 55 -17.57 -18.49 -17.87
CA LYS A 55 -16.23 -19.09 -17.88
C LYS A 55 -15.27 -18.26 -17.03
N VAL A 56 -14.56 -18.95 -16.14
CA VAL A 56 -13.46 -18.39 -15.35
C VAL A 56 -12.15 -19.03 -15.77
N ASP A 57 -11.10 -18.23 -15.89
CA ASP A 57 -9.86 -18.67 -16.52
C ASP A 57 -9.15 -19.76 -15.72
N PHE A 58 -9.06 -19.65 -14.40
CA PHE A 58 -8.40 -20.66 -13.58
C PHE A 58 -9.21 -21.04 -12.35
N LYS A 59 -9.18 -22.34 -12.02
CA LYS A 59 -9.59 -22.88 -10.73
C LYS A 59 -8.44 -23.66 -10.11
N ALA A 60 -8.03 -23.28 -8.90
CA ALA A 60 -7.03 -23.99 -8.10
C ALA A 60 -7.64 -24.40 -6.76
N GLY A 61 -7.94 -25.70 -6.62
CA GLY A 61 -8.71 -26.21 -5.47
C GLY A 61 -10.12 -25.62 -5.42
N SER A 62 -10.44 -24.90 -4.33
CA SER A 62 -11.73 -24.19 -4.16
C SER A 62 -11.70 -22.72 -4.61
N LYS A 63 -10.55 -22.24 -5.10
CA LYS A 63 -10.31 -20.83 -5.41
C LYS A 63 -10.27 -20.59 -6.91
N TYR A 64 -10.61 -19.38 -7.32
CA TYR A 64 -10.78 -18.99 -8.71
C TYR A 64 -9.91 -17.77 -9.03
N ILE A 65 -9.37 -17.73 -10.25
CA ILE A 65 -8.59 -16.60 -10.75
C ILE A 65 -9.13 -16.23 -12.13
N GLU A 66 -9.44 -14.96 -12.29
CA GLU A 66 -9.87 -14.37 -13.54
C GLU A 66 -8.78 -13.43 -14.08
N VAL A 67 -8.44 -13.55 -15.36
CA VAL A 67 -7.41 -12.73 -15.98
C VAL A 67 -8.04 -11.54 -16.70
N ILE A 68 -7.63 -10.33 -16.32
CA ILE A 68 -8.20 -9.08 -16.82
C ILE A 68 -7.27 -8.46 -17.87
N ASP A 69 -7.53 -8.77 -19.14
CA ASP A 69 -6.80 -8.22 -20.29
C ASP A 69 -7.65 -7.29 -21.16
N SER A 70 -8.95 -7.19 -20.89
CA SER A 70 -9.91 -6.36 -21.61
C SER A 70 -11.02 -5.77 -20.72
N GLU A 71 -11.78 -4.80 -21.25
CA GLU A 71 -12.97 -4.27 -20.57
C GLU A 71 -14.10 -5.30 -20.45
N ALA A 72 -14.14 -6.28 -21.34
CA ALA A 72 -15.09 -7.38 -21.26
C ALA A 72 -14.80 -8.27 -20.04
N ASP A 73 -13.51 -8.50 -19.74
CA ASP A 73 -13.10 -9.29 -18.58
C ASP A 73 -13.44 -8.56 -17.27
N VAL A 74 -13.27 -7.23 -17.25
CA VAL A 74 -13.73 -6.39 -16.12
C VAL A 74 -15.22 -6.56 -15.87
N ALA A 75 -16.04 -6.46 -16.93
CA ALA A 75 -17.49 -6.63 -16.82
C ALA A 75 -17.87 -8.04 -16.37
N LYS A 76 -17.18 -9.07 -16.91
CA LYS A 76 -17.36 -10.47 -16.51
C LYS A 76 -17.04 -10.68 -15.03
N PHE A 77 -15.92 -10.15 -14.55
CA PHE A 77 -15.51 -10.26 -13.15
C PHE A 77 -16.52 -9.60 -12.20
N LYS A 78 -16.97 -8.37 -12.52
CA LYS A 78 -18.03 -7.70 -11.75
C LYS A 78 -19.31 -8.52 -11.69
N GLN A 79 -19.76 -9.04 -12.83
CA GLN A 79 -20.96 -9.87 -12.89
C GLN A 79 -20.81 -11.14 -12.03
N LEU A 80 -19.64 -11.79 -12.06
CA LEU A 80 -19.36 -12.97 -11.24
C LEU A 80 -19.44 -12.64 -9.74
N ARG A 81 -18.87 -11.51 -9.31
CA ARG A 81 -18.95 -11.04 -7.92
C ARG A 81 -20.37 -10.73 -7.48
N GLU A 82 -21.12 -10.01 -8.30
CA GLU A 82 -22.51 -9.64 -8.02
C GLU A 82 -23.42 -10.88 -7.92
N GLN A 83 -23.23 -11.85 -8.81
CA GLN A 83 -24.10 -13.03 -8.89
C GLN A 83 -23.64 -14.17 -7.96
N LEU A 84 -22.37 -14.22 -7.59
CA LEU A 84 -21.78 -15.24 -6.72
C LEU A 84 -20.94 -14.56 -5.61
N PRO A 85 -21.59 -13.87 -4.64
CA PRO A 85 -20.88 -13.09 -3.62
C PRO A 85 -19.98 -13.92 -2.69
N ASN A 86 -20.26 -15.22 -2.55
CA ASN A 86 -19.48 -16.15 -1.72
C ASN A 86 -18.37 -16.87 -2.52
N LEU A 87 -18.19 -16.56 -3.80
CA LEU A 87 -17.15 -17.16 -4.61
C LEU A 87 -15.77 -16.61 -4.19
N ASP A 88 -14.85 -17.50 -3.79
CA ASP A 88 -13.45 -17.14 -3.54
C ASP A 88 -12.71 -16.98 -4.87
N ILE A 89 -12.90 -15.81 -5.48
CA ILE A 89 -12.30 -15.42 -6.76
C ILE A 89 -11.38 -14.21 -6.57
N ILE A 90 -10.28 -14.16 -7.30
CA ILE A 90 -9.42 -12.97 -7.43
C ILE A 90 -9.28 -12.62 -8.91
N ALA A 91 -9.00 -11.35 -9.22
CA ALA A 91 -8.66 -10.93 -10.57
C ALA A 91 -7.17 -10.56 -10.67
N VAL A 92 -6.57 -10.92 -11.80
CA VAL A 92 -5.16 -10.67 -12.10
C VAL A 92 -5.07 -10.03 -13.47
N GLY A 93 -4.41 -8.89 -13.62
CA GLY A 93 -4.33 -8.27 -14.94
C GLY A 93 -3.53 -6.99 -14.97
N HIS A 94 -3.75 -6.17 -16.00
CA HIS A 94 -3.10 -4.88 -16.12
C HIS A 94 -3.86 -3.79 -15.34
N SER A 95 -3.13 -2.95 -14.62
CA SER A 95 -3.64 -1.81 -13.85
C SER A 95 -4.53 -0.82 -14.61
N LYS A 96 -4.41 -0.70 -15.94
CA LYS A 96 -5.32 0.12 -16.76
C LYS A 96 -6.80 -0.26 -16.58
N TYR A 97 -7.06 -1.46 -16.07
CA TYR A 97 -8.40 -1.97 -15.75
C TYR A 97 -8.76 -1.84 -14.27
N ALA A 98 -7.81 -1.48 -13.39
CA ALA A 98 -8.00 -1.35 -11.95
C ALA A 98 -8.98 -0.23 -11.58
N SER A 99 -8.87 0.95 -12.21
CA SER A 99 -9.76 2.09 -11.95
C SER A 99 -11.23 1.83 -12.29
N LYS A 100 -11.52 0.77 -13.03
CA LYS A 100 -12.88 0.36 -13.39
C LYS A 100 -13.48 -0.63 -12.41
N ILE A 101 -12.75 -1.14 -11.41
CA ILE A 101 -13.24 -2.10 -10.41
C ILE A 101 -13.10 -1.46 -9.02
N GLU A 102 -14.22 -1.22 -8.34
CA GLU A 102 -14.25 -0.47 -7.07
C GLU A 102 -13.80 -1.29 -5.85
N GLU A 103 -13.60 -2.60 -5.99
CA GLU A 103 -13.26 -3.51 -4.89
C GLU A 103 -11.76 -3.85 -4.85
N MET A 104 -11.01 -3.21 -3.95
CA MET A 104 -9.55 -3.36 -3.81
C MET A 104 -9.08 -4.73 -3.25
N ASP A 105 -9.90 -5.40 -2.43
CA ASP A 105 -9.44 -6.54 -1.61
C ASP A 105 -9.20 -7.84 -2.38
N SER A 106 -9.43 -7.87 -3.70
CA SER A 106 -9.34 -9.09 -4.51
C SER A 106 -8.65 -8.95 -5.86
N LEU A 107 -7.84 -7.90 -6.02
CA LEU A 107 -7.19 -7.58 -7.27
C LEU A 107 -5.65 -7.57 -7.13
N PHE A 108 -4.98 -8.36 -7.96
CA PHE A 108 -3.53 -8.38 -8.07
C PHE A 108 -3.12 -7.91 -9.48
N PHE A 109 -2.84 -6.61 -9.63
CA PHE A 109 -2.45 -6.05 -10.93
C PHE A 109 -0.93 -5.99 -11.08
N PHE A 110 -0.43 -6.45 -12.23
CA PHE A 110 0.98 -6.42 -12.59
C PHE A 110 1.28 -5.24 -13.50
N ASP A 111 1.08 -4.01 -13.02
CA ASP A 111 1.81 -2.81 -13.51
C ASP A 111 1.37 -1.59 -12.70
N SER A 112 2.04 -1.24 -11.61
CA SER A 112 1.62 -0.09 -10.79
C SER A 112 2.07 1.24 -11.41
N ALA A 113 1.31 1.72 -12.40
CA ALA A 113 1.23 3.14 -12.72
C ALA A 113 -0.25 3.54 -12.59
N ASP A 114 -0.56 4.22 -11.48
CA ASP A 114 -1.87 4.79 -11.10
C ASP A 114 -3.04 3.81 -10.91
N HIS A 115 -3.24 3.36 -9.66
CA HIS A 115 -4.26 3.92 -8.77
C HIS A 115 -4.19 3.22 -7.38
N MET A 116 -4.00 4.04 -6.33
CA MET A 116 -3.69 3.70 -4.93
C MET A 116 -2.40 2.91 -4.73
N GLN A 117 -1.32 3.36 -5.36
CA GLN A 117 0.01 3.05 -4.88
C GLN A 117 0.19 3.68 -3.50
N THR A 118 0.39 2.85 -2.47
CA THR A 118 0.89 3.33 -1.17
C THR A 118 2.30 3.84 -1.40
N GLY A 119 2.51 5.14 -1.23
CA GLY A 119 3.82 5.78 -1.28
C GLY A 119 4.32 6.07 0.13
N SER A 120 5.63 6.16 0.27
CA SER A 120 6.29 6.71 1.45
C SER A 120 7.17 7.88 1.03
N ILE A 121 7.16 8.95 1.82
CA ILE A 121 8.14 10.04 1.70
C ILE A 121 8.91 10.17 3.01
N PHE A 122 10.22 10.40 2.90
CA PHE A 122 11.10 10.73 4.01
C PHE A 122 11.42 12.21 3.96
N ILE A 123 11.24 12.89 5.10
CA ILE A 123 11.57 14.29 5.27
C ILE A 123 12.66 14.36 6.32
N GLU A 124 13.88 14.60 5.84
CA GLU A 124 15.06 14.89 6.64
C GLU A 124 15.60 16.24 6.18
N ASP A 125 15.62 17.22 7.07
CA ASP A 125 16.11 18.55 6.74
C ASP A 125 16.72 19.20 7.99
N PRO A 126 17.87 19.89 7.88
CA PRO A 126 18.52 20.51 9.04
C PRO A 126 17.64 21.51 9.78
N SER A 127 16.64 22.11 9.13
CA SER A 127 15.68 23.02 9.77
C SER A 127 14.56 22.32 10.56
N LEU A 128 14.60 20.99 10.65
CA LEU A 128 13.77 20.18 11.56
C LEU A 128 14.54 19.84 12.85
N ALA A 129 15.50 20.68 13.21
CA ALA A 129 16.16 20.65 14.49
C ALA A 129 15.42 21.52 15.50
N PHE A 130 15.47 21.13 16.77
CA PHE A 130 15.03 21.96 17.90
C PHE A 130 16.02 21.82 19.05
N ASP A 131 16.12 22.90 19.83
CA ASP A 131 16.99 23.00 20.98
C ASP A 131 16.17 22.86 22.26
N TYR A 132 16.67 22.11 23.23
CA TYR A 132 16.00 21.96 24.52
C TYR A 132 17.01 21.75 25.64
N ALA A 133 16.60 22.07 26.85
CA ALA A 133 17.29 21.68 28.07
C ALA A 133 16.52 20.57 28.79
N HIS A 134 17.20 19.68 29.50
CA HIS A 134 16.55 18.64 30.28
C HIS A 134 17.37 18.20 31.49
N ILE A 135 16.69 17.51 32.40
CA ILE A 135 17.29 16.77 33.51
C ILE A 135 16.61 15.40 33.58
N LEU A 136 17.41 14.35 33.71
CA LEU A 136 16.96 12.98 33.98
C LEU A 136 17.50 12.55 35.36
N PRO A 137 16.70 12.68 36.44
CA PRO A 137 17.19 12.54 37.81
C PRO A 137 17.86 11.22 38.17
N LEU A 138 17.53 10.12 37.48
CA LEU A 138 17.96 8.76 37.86
C LEU A 138 19.03 8.18 36.93
N VAL A 139 19.77 9.02 36.18
CA VAL A 139 20.83 8.56 35.27
C VAL A 139 22.09 9.41 35.44
N GLU A 140 23.27 8.79 35.47
CA GLU A 140 24.52 9.48 35.81
C GLU A 140 24.86 10.63 34.85
N LYS A 141 24.81 10.38 33.53
CA LYS A 141 25.28 11.36 32.52
C LYS A 141 24.31 12.52 32.29
N CYS A 142 23.02 12.33 32.55
CA CYS A 142 21.99 13.34 32.28
C CYS A 142 21.29 13.86 33.55
N SER A 143 21.87 13.58 34.73
CA SER A 143 21.36 14.03 36.05
C SER A 143 21.52 15.53 36.30
N VAL A 144 22.49 16.17 35.64
CA VAL A 144 22.73 17.62 35.73
C VAL A 144 22.02 18.33 34.61
N LEU A 145 21.49 19.54 34.85
CA LEU A 145 20.87 20.36 33.81
C LEU A 145 21.85 20.63 32.68
N HIS A 146 21.46 20.25 31.46
CA HIS A 146 22.19 20.50 30.23
C HIS A 146 21.20 20.58 29.06
N GLY A 147 21.69 20.92 27.88
CA GLY A 147 20.87 20.98 26.68
C GLY A 147 21.43 20.17 25.52
N HIS A 148 20.57 19.99 24.52
CA HIS A 148 20.86 19.32 23.26
C HIS A 148 20.18 20.04 22.11
N THR A 149 20.77 19.86 20.93
CA THR A 149 20.10 20.06 19.64
C THR A 149 19.68 18.69 19.14
N SER A 150 18.39 18.47 18.90
CA SER A 150 17.87 17.22 18.32
C SER A 150 17.32 17.48 16.93
N THR A 151 17.63 16.58 16.00
CA THR A 151 17.13 16.59 14.62
C THR A 151 16.04 15.53 14.46
N VAL A 152 14.93 15.88 13.81
CA VAL A 152 13.82 14.96 13.56
C VAL A 152 13.78 14.54 12.10
N MET A 153 13.72 13.23 11.86
CA MET A 153 13.37 12.63 10.58
C MET A 153 11.93 12.14 10.64
N VAL A 154 11.14 12.45 9.62
CA VAL A 154 9.73 12.05 9.54
C VAL A 154 9.51 11.19 8.30
N GLU A 155 8.90 10.03 8.49
CA GLU A 155 8.36 9.21 7.41
C GLU A 155 6.84 9.39 7.34
N VAL A 156 6.32 9.68 6.15
CA VAL A 156 4.88 9.76 5.90
C VAL A 156 4.49 8.70 4.88
N ILE A 157 3.66 7.76 5.31
CA ILE A 157 3.16 6.67 4.49
C ILE A 157 1.68 6.92 4.20
N GLY A 158 1.28 6.84 2.94
CA GLY A 158 -0.11 7.05 2.57
C GLY A 158 -0.42 6.71 1.12
N SER A 159 -1.72 6.70 0.81
CA SER A 159 -2.20 6.53 -0.56
C SER A 159 -1.80 7.73 -1.41
N MET A 160 -1.15 7.48 -2.55
CA MET A 160 -0.79 8.58 -3.45
C MET A 160 -2.00 9.14 -4.19
N LYS A 161 -2.08 10.47 -4.27
CA LYS A 161 -3.03 11.22 -5.10
C LYS A 161 -2.24 12.20 -5.96
N ASN A 162 -2.42 12.15 -7.28
CA ASN A 162 -1.67 12.97 -8.24
C ASN A 162 -0.13 12.81 -8.06
N ASN A 163 0.36 11.58 -7.88
CA ASN A 163 1.77 11.24 -7.64
C ASN A 163 2.39 11.82 -6.37
N LEU A 164 1.58 12.27 -5.41
CA LEU A 164 2.06 12.76 -4.12
C LEU A 164 1.37 12.03 -2.98
N VAL A 165 2.12 11.71 -1.92
CA VAL A 165 1.56 11.30 -0.62
C VAL A 165 1.02 12.54 0.10
N VAL A 166 1.81 13.61 0.11
CA VAL A 166 1.50 14.94 0.64
C VAL A 166 2.43 15.94 -0.05
N ASP A 167 2.04 17.21 -0.13
CA ASP A 167 2.95 18.26 -0.59
C ASP A 167 4.11 18.42 0.40
N PHE A 168 5.34 18.41 -0.12
CA PHE A 168 6.55 18.46 0.71
C PHE A 168 6.64 19.76 1.52
N SER A 169 6.21 20.88 0.96
CA SER A 169 6.23 22.19 1.64
C SER A 169 5.19 22.23 2.76
N GLU A 170 4.00 21.68 2.51
CA GLU A 170 2.95 21.59 3.52
C GLU A 170 3.36 20.69 4.69
N ALA A 171 3.89 19.50 4.39
CA ALA A 171 4.40 18.58 5.41
C ALA A 171 5.52 19.23 6.24
N LYS A 172 6.51 19.86 5.58
CA LYS A 172 7.60 20.56 6.28
C LYS A 172 7.09 21.71 7.15
N ARG A 173 6.07 22.46 6.71
CA ARG A 173 5.43 23.51 7.51
C ARG A 173 4.80 22.94 8.78
N MET A 174 3.99 21.89 8.66
CA MET A 174 3.32 21.26 9.81
C MET A 174 4.32 20.68 10.82
N ILE A 175 5.39 20.03 10.33
CA ILE A 175 6.45 19.51 11.21
C ILE A 175 7.12 20.67 11.95
N LYS A 176 7.49 21.75 11.26
CA LYS A 176 8.10 22.92 11.89
C LYS A 176 7.21 23.59 12.92
N GLU A 177 5.93 23.77 12.61
CA GLU A 177 4.94 24.32 13.56
C GLU A 177 4.87 23.47 14.82
N THR A 178 4.87 22.15 14.67
CA THR A 178 4.86 21.22 15.81
C THR A 178 6.14 21.32 16.63
N LEU A 179 7.31 21.33 15.97
CA LEU A 179 8.60 21.45 16.65
C LEU A 179 8.76 22.81 17.36
N SER A 180 8.17 23.88 16.83
CA SER A 180 8.25 25.22 17.43
C SER A 180 7.63 25.30 18.84
N VAL A 181 6.68 24.41 19.15
CA VAL A 181 6.04 24.35 20.48
C VAL A 181 7.04 23.88 21.55
N ILE A 182 7.96 23.00 21.17
CA ILE A 182 8.92 22.35 22.05
C ILE A 182 10.34 22.93 21.93
N ASP A 183 10.57 23.78 20.94
CA ASP A 183 11.84 24.47 20.73
C ASP A 183 12.13 25.53 21.82
N HIS A 184 13.38 25.58 22.23
CA HIS A 184 13.88 26.41 23.33
C HIS A 184 13.13 26.21 24.65
N LYS A 185 12.68 24.97 24.94
CA LYS A 185 11.98 24.63 26.19
C LYS A 185 12.85 23.81 27.14
N PHE A 186 12.45 23.80 28.39
CA PHE A 186 12.96 22.88 29.40
C PHE A 186 12.03 21.67 29.51
N PHE A 187 12.56 20.48 29.23
CA PHE A 187 11.83 19.22 29.37
C PHE A 187 12.04 18.63 30.75
N ILE A 188 10.95 18.43 31.45
CA ILE A 188 10.91 17.71 32.72
C ILE A 188 9.64 16.87 32.78
N ASN A 189 9.77 15.66 33.31
CA ASN A 189 8.61 14.81 33.50
C ASN A 189 7.69 15.41 34.59
N ASN A 190 6.40 15.51 34.29
CA ASN A 190 5.39 16.07 35.21
C ASN A 190 5.34 15.36 36.58
N LYS A 191 5.81 14.11 36.70
CA LYS A 191 5.91 13.41 37.99
C LYS A 191 6.81 14.11 39.01
N TYR A 192 7.72 14.96 38.54
CA TYR A 192 8.62 15.75 39.39
C TYR A 192 8.08 17.15 39.70
N LEU A 193 6.96 17.55 39.08
CA LEU A 193 6.27 18.79 39.39
C LEU A 193 5.54 18.63 40.73
N LYS A 194 5.86 19.49 41.69
CA LYS A 194 5.24 19.49 43.02
C LYS A 194 4.14 20.52 43.14
N LYS A 195 4.31 21.68 42.50
CA LYS A 195 3.32 22.74 42.40
C LYS A 195 3.67 23.65 41.23
N GLU A 196 2.67 24.31 40.69
CA GLU A 196 2.82 25.39 39.74
C GLU A 196 2.02 26.60 40.25
N ASP A 197 2.52 27.79 39.95
CA ASP A 197 1.77 29.04 40.05
C ASP A 197 1.78 29.73 38.68
N ASP A 198 1.16 30.91 38.58
CA ASP A 198 1.00 31.63 37.31
C ASP A 198 2.34 31.98 36.63
N LEU A 199 3.46 31.92 37.35
CA LEU A 199 4.78 32.32 36.87
C LEU A 199 5.84 31.22 36.98
N HIS A 200 5.68 30.24 37.85
CA HIS A 200 6.74 29.28 38.19
C HIS A 200 6.27 27.84 38.30
N TYR A 201 7.17 26.94 37.93
CA TYR A 201 7.06 25.51 38.18
C TYR A 201 8.04 25.12 39.30
N TYR A 202 7.53 24.51 40.37
CA TYR A 202 8.37 23.96 41.43
C TYR A 202 8.59 22.47 41.19
N VAL A 203 9.82 22.13 40.80
CA VAL A 203 10.26 20.76 40.49
C VAL A 203 11.11 20.24 41.64
N ALA A 204 10.81 19.02 42.11
CA ALA A 204 11.63 18.35 43.11
C ALA A 204 11.65 16.83 42.91
N PHE A 205 12.82 16.24 43.14
CA PHE A 205 13.09 14.82 43.04
C PHE A 205 14.23 14.45 44.00
N ASP A 206 14.25 13.20 44.44
CA ASP A 206 15.40 12.65 45.14
C ASP A 206 16.51 12.40 44.12
N GLY A 207 17.73 12.83 44.46
CA GLY A 207 18.91 12.55 43.66
C GLY A 207 19.29 11.06 43.70
N PRO A 208 20.16 10.62 42.78
CA PRO A 208 20.77 9.29 42.87
C PRO A 208 21.65 9.15 44.11
#